data_AF-A0A3M1GAJ1-F1
#
_entry.id   AF-A0A3M1GAJ1-F1
#
_cell.length_a   1.000
_cell.length_b   1.000
_cell.length_c   1.000
_cell.angle_alpha   90.00
_cell.angle_beta   90.00
_cell.angle_gamma   90.00
#
_symmetry.space_group_name_H-M   'P 1'
#
loop_
_entity.id
_entity.type
_entity.pdbx_description
1 polymer ?
#
loop_
_entity_poly.entity_id
_entity_poly.type
_entity_poly.pdbx_seq_one_letter_code
_entity_poly.pdbx_strand_id
1 'polypeptide(L)'
;MRVVGVIVFGVCLLVLVGSASAGGKGKLIRAEAEGSCAIVGMTAEQARHIALQRARAAAIEKAAGVKVVSETLVTNARLALDFIRAYSRGYIIKEDVRWLPLGQFQKDPSSAPIPLYRVRIKADVFVPEPRPEVFGLQAFLNAQTFRAGEALRVSVSVAKKAVVGVFNLTADDRVQMLLPNEFVEDVVLGPGQRMVFPQEDSEINLVVSTLEGHSSDTEAIMVVVLDEKCGVRFRSLFPSTRAMGFSEFFRIYSEIAHCTEDKILPYEVRKR
;
A
#
# COMPACT_ATOMS: atom_id res chain seq x y z
N MET A 1 -60.78 -50.55 -2.02
CA MET A 1 -60.61 -49.13 -2.42
C MET A 1 -59.62 -48.46 -1.48
N ARG A 2 -58.94 -47.41 -1.97
CA ARG A 2 -57.89 -46.59 -1.33
C ARG A 2 -56.50 -47.24 -1.22
N VAL A 3 -55.55 -46.51 -1.79
CA VAL A 3 -54.14 -46.85 -2.00
C VAL A 3 -53.31 -46.30 -0.84
N VAL A 4 -52.33 -47.06 -0.36
CA VAL A 4 -51.32 -46.57 0.60
C VAL A 4 -50.19 -45.90 -0.20
N GLY A 5 -50.08 -44.58 -0.11
CA GLY A 5 -49.02 -43.82 -0.76
C GLY A 5 -47.76 -43.77 0.08
N VAL A 6 -46.66 -44.34 -0.42
CA VAL A 6 -45.33 -44.22 0.19
C VAL A 6 -44.70 -42.89 -0.24
N ILE A 7 -44.36 -42.03 0.73
CA ILE A 7 -43.60 -40.79 0.49
C ILE A 7 -42.12 -41.08 0.74
N VAL A 8 -41.32 -41.06 -0.33
CA VAL A 8 -39.85 -41.17 -0.23
C VAL A 8 -39.25 -39.76 -0.09
N PHE A 9 -38.55 -39.52 1.01
CA PHE A 9 -37.83 -38.27 1.25
C PHE A 9 -36.52 -38.25 0.46
N GLY A 10 -36.47 -37.46 -0.62
CA GLY A 10 -35.25 -37.24 -1.39
C GLY A 10 -34.33 -36.21 -0.72
N VAL A 11 -33.25 -36.67 -0.10
CA VAL A 11 -32.20 -35.79 0.44
C VAL A 11 -31.34 -35.26 -0.72
N CYS A 12 -31.50 -33.98 -1.05
CA CYS A 12 -30.71 -33.33 -2.09
C CYS A 12 -29.34 -32.89 -1.50
N LEU A 13 -28.30 -33.69 -1.73
CA LEU A 13 -26.95 -33.44 -1.24
C LEU A 13 -26.29 -32.29 -2.01
N LEU A 14 -26.30 -31.09 -1.43
CA LEU A 14 -25.77 -29.89 -2.07
C LEU A 14 -24.24 -29.84 -1.94
N VAL A 15 -23.54 -30.40 -2.92
CA VAL A 15 -22.07 -30.43 -2.99
C VAL A 15 -21.54 -29.02 -3.24
N LEU A 16 -21.09 -28.36 -2.18
CA LEU A 16 -20.33 -27.11 -2.27
C LEU A 16 -18.94 -27.41 -2.84
N VAL A 17 -18.77 -27.17 -4.14
CA VAL A 17 -17.45 -27.15 -4.80
C VAL A 17 -16.69 -25.92 -4.32
N GLY A 18 -15.97 -26.06 -3.21
CA GLY A 18 -15.07 -25.04 -2.70
C GLY A 18 -13.85 -24.92 -3.61
N SER A 19 -13.85 -23.89 -4.46
CA SER A 19 -12.66 -23.51 -5.25
C SER A 19 -11.55 -23.03 -4.32
N ALA A 20 -10.63 -23.93 -3.99
CA ALA A 20 -9.43 -23.62 -3.22
C ALA A 20 -8.47 -22.75 -4.03
N SER A 21 -8.73 -21.44 -4.05
CA SER A 21 -7.73 -20.45 -4.45
C SER A 21 -6.58 -20.49 -3.45
N ALA A 22 -5.35 -20.70 -3.94
CA ALA A 22 -4.12 -20.56 -3.17
C ALA A 22 -3.79 -19.07 -2.95
N GLY A 23 -4.72 -18.34 -2.31
CA GLY A 23 -4.54 -16.95 -1.89
C GLY A 23 -4.03 -16.87 -0.46
N GLY A 24 -3.32 -15.79 -0.12
CA GLY A 24 -2.78 -15.56 1.21
C GLY A 24 -3.85 -15.60 2.31
N LYS A 25 -3.44 -16.01 3.52
CA LYS A 25 -4.32 -16.05 4.70
C LYS A 25 -4.80 -14.64 5.06
N GLY A 26 -6.08 -14.37 4.81
CA GLY A 26 -6.71 -13.07 5.00
C GLY A 26 -8.19 -13.10 4.65
N LYS A 27 -8.87 -11.97 4.88
CA LYS A 27 -10.30 -11.79 4.59
C LYS A 27 -10.48 -10.77 3.49
N LEU A 28 -11.27 -11.10 2.47
CA LEU A 28 -11.69 -10.14 1.46
C LEU A 28 -12.98 -9.45 1.92
N ILE A 29 -12.94 -8.12 2.07
CA ILE A 29 -14.03 -7.31 2.60
C ILE A 29 -14.35 -6.20 1.61
N ARG A 30 -15.64 -6.02 1.30
CA ARG A 30 -16.11 -4.90 0.49
C ARG A 30 -16.34 -3.66 1.34
N ALA A 31 -15.74 -2.55 0.93
CA ALA A 31 -15.91 -1.25 1.58
C ALA A 31 -16.31 -0.18 0.57
N GLU A 32 -17.28 0.67 0.93
CA GLU A 32 -17.60 1.91 0.22
C GLU A 32 -17.14 3.09 1.09
N ALA A 33 -16.40 4.04 0.51
CA ALA A 33 -15.84 5.18 1.22
C ALA A 33 -15.84 6.45 0.36
N GLU A 34 -15.80 7.60 1.02
CA GLU A 34 -15.63 8.90 0.37
C GLU A 34 -14.36 9.58 0.87
N GLY A 35 -13.78 10.41 0.02
CA GLY A 35 -12.66 11.28 0.35
C GLY A 35 -12.83 12.65 -0.31
N SER A 36 -12.24 13.67 0.28
CA SER A 36 -12.34 15.04 -0.23
C SER A 36 -11.12 15.90 0.14
N CYS A 37 -10.80 16.84 -0.75
CA CYS A 37 -9.69 17.78 -0.57
C CYS A 37 -10.04 19.14 -1.19
N ALA A 38 -9.77 20.21 -0.47
CA ALA A 38 -9.96 21.58 -0.93
C ALA A 38 -8.67 22.11 -1.57
N ILE A 39 -8.78 22.87 -2.66
CA ILE A 39 -7.62 23.43 -3.35
C ILE A 39 -7.07 24.62 -2.53
N VAL A 40 -6.16 24.35 -1.61
CA VAL A 40 -5.54 25.35 -0.73
C VAL A 40 -4.02 25.23 -0.80
N GLY A 41 -3.36 26.17 -1.47
CA GLY A 41 -1.89 26.19 -1.60
C GLY A 41 -1.31 25.00 -2.37
N MET A 42 -2.12 24.35 -3.21
CA MET A 42 -1.77 23.14 -3.98
C MET A 42 -2.42 23.17 -5.36
N THR A 43 -1.95 22.36 -6.29
CA THR A 43 -2.56 22.23 -7.62
C THR A 43 -3.89 21.48 -7.57
N ALA A 44 -4.72 21.65 -8.60
CA ALA A 44 -5.95 20.87 -8.75
C ALA A 44 -5.66 19.36 -8.83
N GLU A 45 -4.51 18.96 -9.38
CA GLU A 45 -4.12 17.57 -9.53
C GLU A 45 -3.74 16.95 -8.18
N GLN A 46 -2.95 17.66 -7.37
CA GLN A 46 -2.63 17.30 -5.99
C GLN A 46 -3.91 17.16 -5.15
N ALA A 47 -4.85 18.11 -5.26
CA ALA A 47 -6.12 18.03 -4.54
C ALA A 47 -6.98 16.82 -4.95
N ARG A 48 -7.06 16.50 -6.26
CA ARG A 48 -7.70 15.26 -6.72
C ARG A 48 -7.00 14.03 -6.13
N HIS A 49 -5.67 13.97 -6.25
CA HIS A 49 -4.89 12.84 -5.73
C HIS A 49 -5.18 12.62 -4.25
N ILE A 50 -5.01 13.65 -3.41
CA ILE A 50 -5.30 13.60 -1.97
C ILE A 50 -6.75 13.19 -1.68
N ALA A 51 -7.75 13.64 -2.45
CA ALA A 51 -9.13 13.21 -2.26
C ALA A 51 -9.30 11.69 -2.46
N LEU A 52 -8.63 11.11 -3.47
CA LEU A 52 -8.63 9.66 -3.74
C LEU A 52 -7.88 8.88 -2.66
N GLN A 53 -6.70 9.36 -2.24
CA GLN A 53 -5.94 8.80 -1.11
C GLN A 53 -6.80 8.69 0.15
N ARG A 54 -7.54 9.75 0.50
CA ARG A 54 -8.45 9.75 1.67
C ARG A 54 -9.57 8.72 1.54
N ALA A 55 -10.16 8.56 0.35
CA ALA A 55 -11.21 7.57 0.12
C ALA A 55 -10.67 6.14 0.29
N ARG A 56 -9.46 5.86 -0.20
CA ARG A 56 -8.76 4.57 -0.06
C ARG A 56 -8.40 4.25 1.38
N ALA A 57 -7.78 5.19 2.10
CA ALA A 57 -7.49 5.02 3.53
C ALA A 57 -8.78 4.71 4.33
N ALA A 58 -9.84 5.48 4.10
CA ALA A 58 -11.14 5.27 4.75
C ALA A 58 -11.81 3.93 4.36
N ALA A 59 -11.56 3.39 3.16
CA ALA A 59 -12.03 2.05 2.78
C ALA A 59 -11.25 0.95 3.52
N ILE A 60 -9.92 1.07 3.63
CA ILE A 60 -9.07 0.13 4.36
C ILE A 60 -9.38 0.15 5.86
N GLU A 61 -9.56 1.33 6.45
CA GLU A 61 -10.00 1.50 7.84
C GLU A 61 -11.32 0.77 8.13
N LYS A 62 -12.34 0.98 7.30
CA LYS A 62 -13.64 0.30 7.40
C LYS A 62 -13.51 -1.22 7.28
N ALA A 63 -12.67 -1.70 6.38
CA ALA A 63 -12.46 -3.14 6.16
C ALA A 63 -11.68 -3.79 7.31
N ALA A 64 -10.59 -3.18 7.77
CA ALA A 64 -9.74 -3.70 8.84
C ALA A 64 -10.32 -3.46 10.25
N GLY A 65 -11.45 -2.74 10.38
CA GLY A 65 -12.11 -2.49 11.67
C GLY A 65 -11.36 -1.51 12.58
N VAL A 66 -10.55 -0.62 11.99
CA VAL A 66 -9.65 0.29 12.69
C VAL A 66 -9.88 1.73 12.24
N LYS A 67 -9.77 2.69 13.16
CA LYS A 67 -9.91 4.12 12.84
C LYS A 67 -8.54 4.80 12.88
N VAL A 68 -8.05 5.27 11.75
CA VAL A 68 -6.82 6.07 11.60
C VAL A 68 -7.22 7.55 11.48
N VAL A 69 -7.80 8.06 12.56
CA VAL A 69 -8.08 9.47 12.86
C VAL A 69 -8.63 10.32 11.68
N SER A 70 -9.95 10.48 11.67
CA SER A 70 -10.67 11.37 10.77
C SER A 70 -10.54 12.86 11.15
N GLU A 71 -9.40 13.50 10.87
CA GLU A 71 -9.29 14.97 10.93
C GLU A 71 -9.69 15.60 9.59
N THR A 72 -10.62 16.57 9.65
CA THR A 72 -11.32 17.08 8.45
C THR A 72 -10.42 17.96 7.57
N LEU A 73 -9.45 18.65 8.18
CA LEU A 73 -8.53 19.59 7.52
C LEU A 73 -7.09 19.33 8.00
N VAL A 74 -6.28 18.67 7.16
CA VAL A 74 -4.91 18.25 7.49
C VAL A 74 -3.96 18.64 6.35
N THR A 75 -2.73 18.99 6.67
CA THR A 75 -1.69 19.38 5.69
C THR A 75 -1.08 18.17 4.97
N ASN A 76 -0.58 18.39 3.76
CA ASN A 76 -0.19 17.36 2.79
C ASN A 76 0.66 16.20 3.37
N ALA A 77 1.70 16.51 4.15
CA ALA A 77 2.66 15.51 4.64
C ALA A 77 2.06 14.49 5.63
N ARG A 78 1.06 14.88 6.44
CA ARG A 78 0.41 13.95 7.38
C ARG A 78 -0.55 13.00 6.65
N LEU A 79 -1.26 13.50 5.63
CA LEU A 79 -2.24 12.72 4.86
C LEU A 79 -1.60 11.52 4.14
N ALA A 80 -0.45 11.73 3.50
CA ALA A 80 0.29 10.65 2.85
C ALA A 80 0.84 9.64 3.86
N LEU A 81 1.39 10.11 5.00
CA LEU A 81 1.85 9.24 6.09
C LEU A 81 0.73 8.35 6.65
N ASP A 82 -0.47 8.91 6.87
CA ASP A 82 -1.61 8.18 7.40
C ASP A 82 -2.23 7.22 6.37
N PHE A 83 -2.20 7.57 5.07
CA PHE A 83 -2.52 6.65 3.97
C PHE A 83 -1.54 5.47 3.90
N ILE A 84 -0.24 5.73 3.93
CA ILE A 84 0.81 4.70 3.96
C ILE A 84 0.62 3.76 5.16
N ARG A 85 0.23 4.30 6.33
CA ARG A 85 -0.11 3.52 7.53
C ARG A 85 -1.42 2.74 7.41
N ALA A 86 -2.39 3.20 6.61
CA ALA A 86 -3.59 2.42 6.35
C ALA A 86 -3.25 1.16 5.55
N TYR A 87 -2.38 1.27 4.54
CA TYR A 87 -1.97 0.14 3.70
C TYR A 87 -1.23 -0.98 4.44
N SER A 88 -0.60 -0.71 5.60
CA SER A 88 -0.04 -1.79 6.43
C SER A 88 -1.09 -2.69 7.09
N ARG A 89 -2.38 -2.31 7.02
CA ARG A 89 -3.51 -3.01 7.66
C ARG A 89 -4.47 -3.66 6.66
N GLY A 90 -4.34 -3.35 5.38
CA GLY A 90 -5.19 -3.92 4.33
C GLY A 90 -4.84 -3.38 2.95
N TYR A 91 -5.09 -4.21 1.94
CA TYR A 91 -4.66 -4.01 0.56
C TYR A 91 -5.90 -3.84 -0.33
N ILE A 92 -6.03 -2.70 -1.01
CA ILE A 92 -7.05 -2.53 -2.05
C ILE A 92 -6.60 -3.34 -3.28
N ILE A 93 -7.23 -4.50 -3.50
CA ILE A 93 -6.89 -5.36 -4.65
C ILE A 93 -7.72 -5.03 -5.89
N LYS A 94 -8.83 -4.30 -5.71
CA LYS A 94 -9.70 -3.79 -6.77
C LYS A 94 -10.49 -2.58 -6.25
N GLU A 95 -10.65 -1.56 -7.08
CA GLU A 95 -11.52 -0.42 -6.79
C GLU A 95 -12.31 0.03 -8.03
N ASP A 96 -13.48 0.60 -7.78
CA ASP A 96 -14.28 1.40 -8.72
C ASP A 96 -14.34 2.83 -8.17
N VAL A 97 -13.97 3.82 -8.99
CA VAL A 97 -13.73 5.21 -8.57
C VAL A 97 -14.72 6.14 -9.25
N ARG A 98 -15.57 6.79 -8.45
CA ARG A 98 -16.58 7.75 -8.92
C ARG A 98 -16.32 9.14 -8.35
N TRP A 99 -15.92 10.05 -9.22
CA TRP A 99 -15.91 11.48 -8.91
C TRP A 99 -17.34 11.99 -8.68
N LEU A 100 -17.51 12.75 -7.60
CA LEU A 100 -18.76 13.43 -7.28
C LEU A 100 -18.70 14.87 -7.83
N PRO A 101 -19.85 15.55 -8.00
CA PRO A 101 -19.87 16.96 -8.37
C PRO A 101 -18.96 17.79 -7.46
N LEU A 102 -18.27 18.76 -8.05
CA LEU A 102 -17.35 19.65 -7.35
C LEU A 102 -18.11 20.34 -6.20
N GLY A 103 -17.62 20.14 -4.97
CA GLY A 103 -18.15 20.80 -3.80
C GLY A 103 -17.54 22.19 -3.61
N GLN A 104 -18.03 22.87 -2.59
CA GLN A 104 -17.41 24.06 -2.04
C GLN A 104 -17.11 23.84 -0.56
N PHE A 105 -15.92 24.28 -0.13
CA PHE A 105 -15.56 24.41 1.27
C PHE A 105 -15.51 25.90 1.60
N GLN A 106 -16.30 26.33 2.57
CA GLN A 106 -16.34 27.70 3.04
C GLN A 106 -16.17 27.66 4.57
N LYS A 107 -15.15 28.32 5.10
CA LYS A 107 -14.83 28.29 6.54
C LYS A 107 -15.82 29.11 7.36
N ASP A 108 -16.28 30.22 6.78
CA ASP A 108 -17.22 31.16 7.37
C ASP A 108 -17.96 31.91 6.24
N PRO A 109 -19.18 32.44 6.46
CA PRO A 109 -19.96 33.08 5.39
C PRO A 109 -19.33 34.34 4.75
N SER A 110 -18.27 34.91 5.35
CA SER A 110 -17.59 36.10 4.83
C SER A 110 -16.34 35.80 4.01
N SER A 111 -15.82 34.57 4.04
CA SER A 111 -14.74 34.11 3.15
C SER A 111 -15.29 33.54 1.85
N ALA A 112 -14.53 33.72 0.75
CA ALA A 112 -14.90 33.16 -0.55
C ALA A 112 -14.88 31.61 -0.52
N PRO A 113 -15.83 30.92 -1.18
CA PRO A 113 -15.85 29.47 -1.22
C PRO A 113 -14.66 28.91 -2.00
N ILE A 114 -14.04 27.88 -1.44
CA ILE A 114 -12.89 27.18 -2.01
C ILE A 114 -13.37 25.91 -2.73
N PRO A 115 -12.94 25.63 -3.97
CA PRO A 115 -13.27 24.39 -4.67
C PRO A 115 -12.87 23.14 -3.86
N LEU A 116 -13.80 22.20 -3.71
CA LEU A 116 -13.64 20.96 -2.96
C LEU A 116 -13.82 19.76 -3.89
N TYR A 117 -12.73 19.07 -4.23
CA TYR A 117 -12.82 17.78 -4.91
C TYR A 117 -13.41 16.73 -3.96
N ARG A 118 -14.29 15.91 -4.50
CA ARG A 118 -15.00 14.84 -3.80
C ARG A 118 -15.01 13.59 -4.64
N VAL A 119 -14.67 12.46 -4.04
CA VAL A 119 -14.63 11.16 -4.70
C VAL A 119 -15.22 10.11 -3.78
N ARG A 120 -15.88 9.13 -4.39
CA ARG A 120 -16.41 7.94 -3.75
C ARG A 120 -15.79 6.72 -4.40
N ILE A 121 -15.36 5.76 -3.61
CA ILE A 121 -14.84 4.48 -4.11
C ILE A 121 -15.64 3.30 -3.56
N LYS A 122 -15.71 2.24 -4.35
CA LYS A 122 -16.09 0.89 -3.91
C LYS A 122 -14.88 -0.01 -4.08
N ALA A 123 -14.36 -0.54 -2.99
CA ALA A 123 -13.13 -1.33 -2.97
C ALA A 123 -13.38 -2.76 -2.47
N ASP A 124 -12.77 -3.74 -3.13
CA ASP A 124 -12.52 -5.06 -2.56
C ASP A 124 -11.17 -4.95 -1.81
N VAL A 125 -11.20 -5.00 -0.47
CA VAL A 125 -10.03 -4.86 0.41
C VAL A 125 -9.65 -6.21 0.99
N PHE A 126 -8.44 -6.68 0.72
CA PHE A 126 -7.85 -7.83 1.38
C PHE A 126 -7.23 -7.40 2.71
N VAL A 127 -7.76 -7.89 3.82
CA VAL A 127 -7.19 -7.69 5.16
C VAL A 127 -6.39 -8.94 5.51
N PRO A 128 -5.04 -8.87 5.56
CA PRO A 128 -4.21 -10.01 5.96
C PRO A 128 -4.50 -10.41 7.42
N GLU A 129 -4.39 -11.69 7.74
CA GLU A 129 -4.41 -12.11 9.15
C GLU A 129 -3.20 -11.52 9.90
N PRO A 130 -3.33 -11.15 11.19
CA PRO A 130 -2.20 -10.73 12.01
C PRO A 130 -1.13 -11.83 12.05
N ARG A 131 0.04 -11.53 11.46
CA ARG A 131 1.19 -12.43 11.48
C ARG A 131 2.01 -12.15 12.74
N PRO A 132 2.43 -13.16 13.53
CA PRO A 132 3.56 -12.97 14.44
C PRO A 132 4.79 -12.58 13.61
N GLU A 133 5.69 -11.72 14.11
CA GLU A 133 6.95 -11.42 13.42
C GLU A 133 7.73 -12.74 13.23
N VAL A 134 7.78 -13.24 11.99
CA VAL A 134 8.35 -14.55 11.65
C VAL A 134 9.85 -14.43 11.45
N PHE A 135 10.29 -13.34 10.81
CA PHE A 135 11.68 -13.09 10.42
C PHE A 135 12.37 -12.08 11.33
N GLY A 136 11.62 -11.26 12.07
CA GLY A 136 12.19 -10.23 12.95
C GLY A 136 12.92 -9.17 12.13
N LEU A 137 12.24 -8.66 11.10
CA LEU A 137 12.72 -7.65 10.18
C LEU A 137 13.00 -6.34 10.93
N GLN A 138 14.21 -5.83 10.82
CA GLN A 138 14.54 -4.47 11.21
C GLN A 138 14.97 -3.69 9.98
N ALA A 139 14.36 -2.53 9.76
CA ALA A 139 14.65 -1.69 8.61
C ALA A 139 14.59 -0.21 8.98
N PHE A 140 15.54 0.58 8.47
CA PHE A 140 15.69 1.99 8.79
C PHE A 140 16.20 2.79 7.59
N LEU A 141 15.76 4.04 7.46
CA LEU A 141 16.33 5.02 6.53
C LEU A 141 17.44 5.82 7.21
N ASN A 142 18.36 6.38 6.42
CA ASN A 142 19.37 7.32 6.91
C ASN A 142 18.79 8.67 7.36
N ALA A 143 17.62 9.07 6.87
CA ALA A 143 16.85 10.22 7.35
C ALA A 143 15.33 9.99 7.15
N GLN A 144 14.49 10.81 7.79
CA GLN A 144 13.04 10.86 7.58
C GLN A 144 12.59 12.11 6.79
N THR A 145 13.46 13.10 6.67
CA THR A 145 13.23 14.30 5.86
C THR A 145 14.49 14.55 5.04
N PHE A 146 14.32 14.72 3.74
CA PHE A 146 15.38 14.93 2.77
C PHE A 146 15.15 16.23 1.98
N ARG A 147 16.22 16.77 1.43
CA ARG A 147 16.19 17.80 0.37
C ARG A 147 16.37 17.13 -0.99
N ALA A 148 15.75 17.71 -2.02
CA ALA A 148 15.94 17.24 -3.39
C ALA A 148 17.45 17.19 -3.75
N GLY A 149 17.89 16.07 -4.31
CA GLY A 149 19.29 15.79 -4.60
C GLY A 149 20.09 15.17 -3.44
N GLU A 150 19.48 14.83 -2.31
CA GLU A 150 20.13 14.04 -1.24
C GLU A 150 20.02 12.54 -1.50
N ALA A 151 20.98 11.78 -0.98
CA ALA A 151 21.04 10.33 -1.13
C ALA A 151 20.23 9.61 -0.03
N LEU A 152 19.28 8.78 -0.43
CA LEU A 152 18.55 7.87 0.45
C LEU A 152 19.29 6.55 0.57
N ARG A 153 19.35 6.00 1.79
CA ARG A 153 19.91 4.66 2.07
C ARG A 153 19.00 3.90 3.01
N VAL A 154 18.78 2.63 2.69
CA VAL A 154 17.96 1.68 3.43
C VAL A 154 18.88 0.68 4.13
N SER A 155 18.86 0.64 5.45
CA SER A 155 19.49 -0.42 6.24
C SER A 155 18.48 -1.53 6.53
N VAL A 156 18.86 -2.80 6.35
CA VAL A 156 17.99 -3.96 6.63
C VAL A 156 18.77 -5.05 7.36
N SER A 157 18.16 -5.66 8.37
CA SER A 157 18.62 -6.88 9.05
C SER A 157 17.44 -7.76 9.45
N VAL A 158 17.72 -9.04 9.72
CA VAL A 158 16.70 -10.06 10.06
C VAL A 158 17.20 -10.97 11.19
N ALA A 159 16.27 -11.52 11.96
CA ALA A 159 16.53 -12.54 12.99
C ALA A 159 16.45 -13.99 12.46
N LYS A 160 15.88 -14.20 11.26
CA LYS A 160 15.87 -15.51 10.55
C LYS A 160 16.17 -15.32 9.06
N LYS A 161 16.64 -16.38 8.41
CA LYS A 161 17.03 -16.34 6.99
C LYS A 161 15.83 -15.97 6.10
N ALA A 162 16.00 -14.99 5.20
CA ALA A 162 14.97 -14.53 4.28
C ALA A 162 15.56 -13.81 3.04
N VAL A 163 14.80 -13.78 1.95
CA VAL A 163 15.09 -12.97 0.75
C VAL A 163 14.56 -11.55 0.97
N VAL A 164 15.32 -10.52 0.61
CA VAL A 164 14.95 -9.10 0.80
C VAL A 164 14.47 -8.48 -0.52
N GLY A 165 13.34 -7.77 -0.45
CA GLY A 165 12.84 -6.87 -1.47
C GLY A 165 12.70 -5.45 -0.92
N VAL A 166 12.98 -4.45 -1.75
CA VAL A 166 12.86 -3.02 -1.41
C VAL A 166 12.08 -2.33 -2.51
N PHE A 167 11.03 -1.61 -2.14
CA PHE A 167 10.13 -0.91 -3.06
C PHE A 167 9.99 0.56 -2.65
N ASN A 168 9.96 1.49 -3.60
CA ASN A 168 9.50 2.86 -3.34
C ASN A 168 8.00 2.96 -3.60
N LEU A 169 7.27 3.51 -2.63
CA LEU A 169 5.87 3.91 -2.70
C LEU A 169 5.87 5.44 -2.90
N THR A 170 5.78 5.84 -4.16
CA THR A 170 5.88 7.23 -4.61
C THR A 170 4.62 8.05 -4.29
N ALA A 171 4.76 9.38 -4.37
CA ALA A 171 3.66 10.32 -4.16
C ALA A 171 2.61 10.38 -5.30
N ASP A 172 2.81 9.68 -6.43
CA ASP A 172 1.88 9.61 -7.57
C ASP A 172 1.17 8.25 -7.73
N ASP A 173 0.98 7.50 -6.64
CA ASP A 173 0.35 6.16 -6.63
C ASP A 173 1.12 5.08 -7.42
N ARG A 174 2.45 5.21 -7.49
CA ARG A 174 3.31 4.19 -8.11
C ARG A 174 4.15 3.42 -7.11
N VAL A 175 4.25 2.11 -7.32
CA VAL A 175 5.20 1.24 -6.61
C VAL A 175 6.29 0.82 -7.58
N GLN A 176 7.54 1.15 -7.25
CA GLN A 176 8.72 0.83 -8.03
C GLN A 176 9.60 -0.14 -7.24
N MET A 177 9.92 -1.31 -7.81
CA MET A 177 10.91 -2.20 -7.18
C MET A 177 12.31 -1.61 -7.34
N LEU A 178 12.98 -1.36 -6.22
CA LEU A 178 14.36 -0.87 -6.17
C LEU A 178 15.36 -1.99 -5.92
N LEU A 179 14.96 -3.04 -5.20
CA LEU A 179 15.75 -4.25 -4.96
C LEU A 179 14.81 -5.47 -4.97
N PRO A 180 15.19 -6.58 -5.60
CA PRO A 180 16.30 -6.72 -6.57
C PRO A 180 16.09 -5.83 -7.82
N ASN A 181 17.14 -5.55 -8.59
CA ASN A 181 17.07 -4.74 -9.83
C ASN A 181 18.08 -5.27 -10.87
N GLU A 182 18.18 -4.67 -12.05
CA GLU A 182 19.07 -5.16 -13.13
C GLU A 182 20.57 -5.17 -12.79
N PHE A 183 21.00 -4.40 -11.79
CA PHE A 183 22.38 -4.30 -11.31
C PHE A 183 22.64 -5.14 -10.04
N VAL A 184 21.58 -5.49 -9.29
CA VAL A 184 21.69 -6.21 -8.01
C VAL A 184 20.73 -7.40 -7.97
N GLU A 185 21.33 -8.59 -7.86
CA GLU A 185 20.64 -9.88 -7.71
C GLU A 185 19.85 -10.00 -6.40
N ASP A 186 19.08 -11.10 -6.27
CA ASP A 186 18.31 -11.43 -5.08
C ASP A 186 19.22 -11.44 -3.82
N VAL A 187 18.96 -10.53 -2.86
CA VAL A 187 19.73 -10.47 -1.60
C VAL A 187 19.09 -11.38 -0.56
N VAL A 188 19.89 -12.28 0.01
CA VAL A 188 19.46 -13.18 1.09
C VAL A 188 20.23 -12.84 2.36
N LEU A 189 19.51 -12.52 3.43
CA LEU A 189 20.09 -12.23 4.74
C LEU A 189 19.79 -13.36 5.72
N GLY A 190 20.76 -13.68 6.57
CA GLY A 190 20.63 -14.55 7.74
C GLY A 190 20.78 -13.80 9.08
N PRO A 191 20.64 -14.51 10.21
CA PRO A 191 20.80 -13.92 11.55
C PRO A 191 22.17 -13.25 11.70
N GLY A 192 22.18 -12.03 12.26
CA GLY A 192 23.41 -11.26 12.47
C GLY A 192 23.97 -10.58 11.22
N GLN A 193 23.42 -10.84 10.03
CA GLN A 193 23.76 -10.10 8.81
C GLN A 193 22.93 -8.81 8.70
N ARG A 194 23.54 -7.79 8.10
CA ARG A 194 22.92 -6.51 7.78
C ARG A 194 23.35 -6.11 6.37
N MET A 195 22.43 -5.53 5.61
CA MET A 195 22.74 -4.82 4.37
C MET A 195 22.47 -3.32 4.52
N VAL A 196 23.11 -2.55 3.64
CA VAL A 196 22.75 -1.17 3.32
C VAL A 196 22.56 -1.11 1.81
N PHE A 197 21.47 -0.50 1.36
CA PHE A 197 21.15 -0.32 -0.06
C PHE A 197 20.83 1.16 -0.38
N PRO A 198 21.48 1.76 -1.39
CA PRO A 198 22.66 1.24 -2.09
C PRO A 198 23.86 1.04 -1.15
N GLN A 199 24.83 0.24 -1.57
CA GLN A 199 26.13 0.15 -0.89
C GLN A 199 26.92 1.46 -1.08
N GLU A 200 27.94 1.72 -0.25
CA GLU A 200 28.67 3.00 -0.33
C GLU A 200 29.47 3.14 -1.64
N ASP A 201 30.08 2.05 -2.10
CA ASP A 201 30.90 1.99 -3.32
C ASP A 201 30.11 1.50 -4.56
N SER A 202 28.77 1.58 -4.49
CA SER A 202 27.87 1.18 -5.57
C SER A 202 27.73 2.29 -6.63
N GLU A 203 27.75 1.92 -7.92
CA GLU A 203 27.42 2.86 -9.01
C GLU A 203 25.95 3.35 -8.93
N ILE A 204 25.06 2.55 -8.34
CA ILE A 204 23.65 2.90 -8.07
C ILE A 204 23.58 3.91 -6.93
N ASN A 205 22.92 5.04 -7.18
CA ASN A 205 22.58 6.04 -6.16
C ASN A 205 21.07 6.29 -6.14
N LEU A 206 20.43 6.13 -4.98
CA LEU A 206 19.04 6.57 -4.77
C LEU A 206 19.03 8.05 -4.41
N VAL A 207 18.82 8.91 -5.41
CA VAL A 207 18.72 10.36 -5.22
C VAL A 207 17.24 10.74 -5.16
N VAL A 208 16.80 11.37 -4.07
CA VAL A 208 15.39 11.78 -3.94
C VAL A 208 15.13 13.12 -4.63
N SER A 209 13.95 13.26 -5.23
CA SER A 209 13.46 14.49 -5.84
C SER A 209 11.97 14.67 -5.54
N THR A 210 11.50 15.92 -5.53
CA THR A 210 10.06 16.20 -5.59
C THR A 210 9.55 15.92 -7.00
N LEU A 211 8.26 15.64 -7.14
CA LEU A 211 7.56 15.61 -8.42
C LEU A 211 7.59 17.00 -9.09
N GLU A 212 7.36 17.06 -10.40
CA GLU A 212 7.42 18.32 -11.14
C GLU A 212 6.35 19.30 -10.63
N GLY A 213 6.76 20.56 -10.39
CA GLY A 213 5.89 21.59 -9.81
C GLY A 213 5.61 21.45 -8.31
N HIS A 214 6.04 20.38 -7.65
CA HIS A 214 5.82 20.19 -6.21
C HIS A 214 6.90 20.90 -5.37
N SER A 215 6.53 21.39 -4.19
CA SER A 215 7.44 21.97 -3.19
C SER A 215 7.90 20.95 -2.14
N SER A 216 7.11 19.90 -1.95
CA SER A 216 7.34 18.81 -1.01
C SER A 216 6.50 17.60 -1.40
N ASP A 217 7.07 16.41 -1.27
CA ASP A 217 6.38 15.14 -1.46
C ASP A 217 6.58 14.24 -0.23
N THR A 218 5.70 13.26 -0.08
CA THR A 218 5.79 12.26 0.98
C THR A 218 5.65 10.89 0.35
N GLU A 219 6.67 10.07 0.54
CA GLU A 219 6.83 8.75 -0.05
C GLU A 219 7.13 7.73 1.05
N ALA A 220 7.30 6.47 0.69
CA ALA A 220 7.83 5.48 1.62
C ALA A 220 8.65 4.39 0.94
N ILE A 221 9.69 3.94 1.64
CA ILE A 221 10.31 2.66 1.30
C ILE A 221 9.55 1.54 2.00
N MET A 222 8.96 0.61 1.24
CA MET A 222 8.48 -0.65 1.75
C MET A 222 9.60 -1.69 1.64
N VAL A 223 10.08 -2.18 2.78
CA VAL A 223 11.00 -3.31 2.86
C VAL A 223 10.18 -4.57 3.14
N VAL A 224 10.35 -5.58 2.31
CA VAL A 224 9.69 -6.88 2.44
C VAL A 224 10.75 -7.95 2.58
N VAL A 225 10.53 -8.90 3.49
CA VAL A 225 11.30 -10.15 3.54
C VAL A 225 10.40 -11.34 3.28
N LEU A 226 10.93 -12.33 2.57
CA LEU A 226 10.20 -13.48 2.02
C LEU A 226 10.87 -14.79 2.46
N ASP A 227 10.06 -15.78 2.87
CA ASP A 227 10.55 -17.15 3.08
C ASP A 227 11.03 -17.75 1.75
N GLU A 228 12.27 -18.25 1.68
CA GLU A 228 12.75 -19.02 0.53
C GLU A 228 11.85 -20.25 0.25
N LYS A 229 11.21 -20.81 1.29
CA LYS A 229 10.26 -21.92 1.16
C LYS A 229 8.96 -21.53 0.43
N CYS A 230 8.68 -20.25 0.24
CA CYS A 230 7.53 -19.81 -0.52
C CYS A 230 7.70 -20.09 -2.04
N GLY A 231 8.90 -20.43 -2.50
CA GLY A 231 9.17 -20.92 -3.86
C GLY A 231 9.05 -19.88 -4.97
N VAL A 232 8.80 -18.61 -4.62
CA VAL A 232 8.65 -17.47 -5.51
C VAL A 232 9.83 -16.49 -5.35
N ARG A 233 10.06 -15.63 -6.34
CA ARG A 233 11.08 -14.57 -6.29
C ARG A 233 10.46 -13.21 -6.55
N PHE A 234 11.01 -12.15 -5.96
CA PHE A 234 10.50 -10.80 -6.20
C PHE A 234 10.54 -10.42 -7.70
N ARG A 235 11.64 -10.70 -8.40
CA ARG A 235 11.75 -10.48 -9.87
C ARG A 235 10.71 -11.21 -10.73
N SER A 236 10.16 -12.33 -10.27
CA SER A 236 9.11 -13.06 -11.01
C SER A 236 7.70 -12.49 -10.82
N LEU A 237 7.52 -11.65 -9.81
CA LEU A 237 6.22 -11.08 -9.42
C LEU A 237 6.12 -9.58 -9.71
N PHE A 238 7.23 -8.87 -9.55
CA PHE A 238 7.33 -7.43 -9.69
C PHE A 238 8.44 -7.09 -10.69
N PRO A 239 8.17 -6.36 -11.78
CA PRO A 239 9.20 -5.92 -12.71
C PRO A 239 10.01 -4.75 -12.11
N SER A 240 11.34 -4.80 -12.16
CA SER A 240 12.19 -3.65 -11.79
C SER A 240 12.21 -2.56 -12.87
N THR A 241 11.84 -2.87 -14.10
CA THR A 241 11.93 -1.97 -15.27
C THR A 241 10.73 -1.04 -15.46
N ARG A 242 9.66 -1.20 -14.66
CA ARG A 242 8.50 -0.29 -14.67
C ARG A 242 7.88 -0.14 -13.29
N ALA A 243 7.33 1.04 -13.03
CA ALA A 243 6.51 1.25 -11.85
C ALA A 243 5.09 0.70 -12.06
N MET A 244 4.55 0.05 -11.03
CA MET A 244 3.19 -0.51 -10.98
C MET A 244 2.24 0.48 -10.33
N GLY A 245 0.93 0.40 -10.65
CA GLY A 245 -0.07 1.12 -9.86
C GLY A 245 -0.29 0.44 -8.50
N PHE A 246 -0.64 1.17 -7.45
CA PHE A 246 -0.85 0.60 -6.11
C PHE A 246 -1.76 -0.65 -6.10
N SER A 247 -2.95 -0.59 -6.70
CA SER A 247 -3.86 -1.75 -6.74
C SER A 247 -3.31 -2.93 -7.56
N GLU A 248 -2.46 -2.68 -8.55
CA GLU A 248 -1.78 -3.73 -9.34
C GLU A 248 -0.74 -4.44 -8.46
N PHE A 249 0.13 -3.67 -7.80
CA PHE A 249 1.15 -4.16 -6.89
C PHE A 249 0.55 -4.93 -5.72
N PHE A 250 -0.42 -4.32 -5.02
CA PHE A 250 -1.00 -4.87 -3.81
C PHE A 250 -1.89 -6.10 -4.06
N ARG A 251 -2.46 -6.24 -5.26
CA ARG A 251 -3.09 -7.51 -5.69
C ARG A 251 -2.07 -8.64 -5.74
N ILE A 252 -0.94 -8.47 -6.45
CA ILE A 252 0.12 -9.48 -6.53
C ILE A 252 0.73 -9.72 -5.14
N TYR A 253 0.97 -8.66 -4.36
CA TYR A 253 1.50 -8.78 -3.01
C TYR A 253 0.59 -9.58 -2.08
N SER A 254 -0.74 -9.49 -2.22
CA SER A 254 -1.69 -10.28 -1.41
C SER A 254 -1.59 -11.80 -1.63
N GLU A 255 -1.07 -12.24 -2.77
CA GLU A 255 -0.83 -13.66 -3.08
C GLU A 255 0.37 -14.20 -2.26
N ILE A 256 1.38 -13.36 -1.98
CA ILE A 256 2.58 -13.70 -1.19
C ILE A 256 2.56 -13.16 0.25
N ALA A 257 1.53 -12.39 0.62
CA ALA A 257 1.15 -12.22 2.01
C ALA A 257 0.79 -13.61 2.61
N HIS A 258 1.14 -13.83 3.87
CA HIS A 258 1.26 -15.12 4.59
C HIS A 258 2.67 -15.74 4.61
N CYS A 259 3.52 -15.53 3.59
CA CYS A 259 4.92 -16.01 3.59
C CYS A 259 5.97 -14.88 3.67
N THR A 260 5.52 -13.62 3.81
CA THR A 260 6.37 -12.43 4.03
C THR A 260 6.26 -11.84 5.43
N GLU A 261 7.19 -10.94 5.74
CA GLU A 261 7.08 -9.88 6.77
C GLU A 261 7.49 -8.56 6.12
N ASP A 262 6.83 -7.45 6.44
CA ASP A 262 7.10 -6.15 5.80
C ASP A 262 7.13 -4.99 6.80
N LYS A 263 7.93 -3.96 6.47
CA LYS A 263 7.99 -2.69 7.19
C LYS A 263 7.98 -1.54 6.18
N ILE A 264 7.09 -0.58 6.43
CA ILE A 264 6.98 0.63 5.61
C ILE A 264 7.64 1.80 6.34
N LEU A 265 8.59 2.44 5.66
CA LEU A 265 9.46 3.50 6.16
C LEU A 265 9.13 4.81 5.42
N PRO A 266 8.21 5.62 5.94
CA PRO A 266 7.81 6.87 5.31
C PRO A 266 8.90 7.94 5.44
N TYR A 267 9.02 8.78 4.41
CA TYR A 267 9.89 9.95 4.40
C TYR A 267 9.26 11.13 3.65
N GLU A 268 9.72 12.33 3.98
CA GLU A 268 9.38 13.57 3.27
C GLU A 268 10.58 14.02 2.42
N VAL A 269 10.34 14.42 1.17
CA VAL A 269 11.32 15.13 0.35
C VAL A 269 10.85 16.56 0.12
N ARG A 270 11.74 17.53 0.32
CA ARG A 270 11.46 18.96 0.10
C ARG A 270 12.31 19.51 -1.03
N LYS A 271 11.77 20.47 -1.77
CA LYS A 271 12.53 21.25 -2.74
C LYS A 271 13.68 21.99 -2.04
N ARG A 272 14.79 22.20 -2.75
CA ARG A 272 15.91 23.04 -2.30
C ARG A 272 15.51 24.51 -2.19
#